data_AF-A0A1H3ES13-F1
#
_entry.id   AF-A0A1H3ES13-F1
#
_cell.length_a   1.000
_cell.length_b   1.000
_cell.length_c   1.000
_cell.angle_alpha   90.00
_cell.angle_beta   90.00
_cell.angle_gamma   90.00
#
_symmetry.space_group_name_H-M   'P 1'
#
loop_
_entity.id
_entity.type
_entity.pdbx_description
1 polymer ?
#
loop_
_entity_poly.entity_id
_entity_poly.type
_entity_poly.pdbx_seq_one_letter_code
_entity_poly.pdbx_strand_id
1 'polypeptide(L)'
;MVRPLGLPFDPIARAGESWEQRFGPAAAMRAATSVFRVQQILLARFDEALRPHALTFARYEVLVLLTFSRTGELPLKVIGSRLMVHPTSVTNAIDRLVAAGYVDRRPNPADGRGVLAAITDHGRAVVEEATAALTALDFGLGDVPDDELDTLFAILERVRRGAGDVADDATPAD
;
A
#
# COMPACT_ATOMS: atom_id res chain seq x y z
N MET A 1 -3.07 -6.73 15.64
CA MET A 1 -1.81 -7.06 16.34
C MET A 1 -1.11 -8.25 15.67
N VAL A 2 0.16 -8.13 15.25
CA VAL A 2 0.92 -9.26 14.69
C VAL A 2 1.24 -10.25 15.81
N ARG A 3 0.73 -11.49 15.71
CA ARG A 3 0.99 -12.53 16.70
C ARG A 3 2.48 -12.97 16.62
N PRO A 4 3.18 -13.10 17.76
CA PRO A 4 4.51 -13.69 17.79
C PRO A 4 4.47 -15.08 17.15
N LEU A 5 5.50 -15.43 16.37
CA LEU A 5 5.55 -16.71 15.66
C LEU A 5 5.63 -17.92 16.61
N GLY A 6 5.99 -17.71 17.88
CA GLY A 6 6.11 -18.77 18.88
C GLY A 6 7.27 -19.75 18.60
N LEU A 7 8.19 -19.37 17.72
CA LEU A 7 9.38 -20.15 17.39
C LEU A 7 10.57 -19.68 18.23
N PRO A 8 11.45 -20.58 18.68
CA PRO A 8 12.65 -20.22 19.45
C PRO A 8 13.80 -19.68 18.56
N PHE A 9 13.55 -19.47 17.27
CA PHE A 9 14.52 -19.00 16.28
C PHE A 9 13.84 -18.12 15.22
N ASP A 10 14.62 -17.34 14.48
CA ASP A 10 14.14 -16.64 13.28
C ASP A 10 14.00 -17.63 12.11
N PRO A 11 12.78 -17.88 11.60
CA PRO A 11 12.57 -18.82 10.50
C PRO A 11 13.27 -18.40 9.21
N ILE A 12 13.46 -17.10 8.94
CA ILE A 12 14.12 -16.63 7.72
C ILE A 12 15.63 -16.88 7.82
N ALA A 13 16.24 -16.57 8.96
CA ALA A 13 17.64 -16.90 9.22
C ALA A 13 17.88 -18.42 9.10
N ARG A 14 17.04 -19.23 9.74
CA ARG A 14 17.14 -20.70 9.70
C ARG A 14 16.93 -21.28 8.30
N ALA A 15 16.00 -20.71 7.52
CA ALA A 15 15.84 -21.05 6.12
C ALA A 15 17.09 -20.70 5.31
N GLY A 16 17.74 -19.58 5.61
CA GLY A 16 19.00 -19.16 5.01
C GLY A 16 20.13 -20.17 5.18
N GLU A 17 20.34 -20.67 6.40
CA GLU A 17 21.35 -21.70 6.68
C GLU A 17 21.08 -22.99 5.88
N SER A 18 19.83 -23.42 5.86
CA SER A 18 19.41 -24.64 5.14
C SER A 18 19.55 -24.46 3.62
N TRP A 19 19.31 -23.26 3.12
CA TRP A 19 19.44 -22.90 1.71
C TRP A 19 20.90 -22.91 1.26
N GLU A 20 21.82 -22.35 2.06
CA GLU A 20 23.25 -22.35 1.75
C GLU A 20 23.82 -23.76 1.59
N GLN A 21 23.36 -24.69 2.41
CA GLN A 21 23.79 -26.10 2.35
C GLN A 21 23.30 -26.83 1.08
N ARG A 22 22.18 -26.40 0.50
CA ARG A 22 21.49 -27.16 -0.55
C ARG A 22 21.50 -26.50 -1.92
N PHE A 23 21.48 -25.17 -1.98
CA PHE A 23 21.22 -24.39 -3.20
C PHE A 23 22.23 -23.27 -3.46
N GLY A 24 23.14 -22.97 -2.51
CA GLY A 24 24.14 -21.91 -2.65
C GLY A 24 23.75 -20.60 -1.94
N PRO A 25 24.32 -19.44 -2.33
CA PRO A 25 24.19 -18.19 -1.57
C PRO A 25 22.74 -17.81 -1.25
N ALA A 26 22.42 -17.59 0.03
CA ALA A 26 21.05 -17.32 0.48
C ALA A 26 20.74 -15.82 0.66
N ALA A 27 21.67 -14.91 0.38
CA ALA A 27 21.48 -13.48 0.60
C ALA A 27 20.22 -12.92 -0.10
N ALA A 28 20.05 -13.22 -1.39
CA ALA A 28 18.87 -12.78 -2.15
C ALA A 28 17.57 -13.41 -1.63
N MET A 29 17.60 -14.71 -1.28
CA MET A 29 16.45 -15.42 -0.73
C MET A 29 16.02 -14.83 0.62
N ARG A 30 16.96 -14.60 1.54
CA ARG A 30 16.70 -13.96 2.84
C ARG A 30 16.08 -12.59 2.65
N ALA A 31 16.68 -11.74 1.80
CA ALA A 31 16.17 -10.40 1.54
C ALA A 31 14.75 -10.41 0.96
N ALA A 32 14.50 -11.21 -0.08
CA ALA A 32 13.17 -11.31 -0.69
C ALA A 32 12.11 -11.83 0.30
N THR A 33 12.45 -12.85 1.09
CA THR A 33 11.53 -13.41 2.11
C THR A 33 11.26 -12.39 3.23
N SER A 34 12.25 -11.62 3.63
CA SER A 34 12.09 -10.52 4.60
C SER A 34 11.16 -9.43 4.08
N VAL A 35 11.25 -9.05 2.79
CA VAL A 35 10.33 -8.07 2.18
C VAL A 35 8.88 -8.55 2.29
N PHE A 36 8.58 -9.80 1.92
CA PHE A 36 7.23 -10.34 2.06
C PHE A 36 6.76 -10.40 3.51
N ARG A 37 7.66 -10.74 4.44
CA ARG A 37 7.30 -10.80 5.85
C ARG A 37 7.00 -9.42 6.42
N VAL A 38 7.81 -8.42 6.09
CA VAL A 38 7.59 -7.03 6.49
C VAL A 38 6.31 -6.49 5.87
N GLN A 39 6.04 -6.75 4.58
CA GLN A 39 4.79 -6.39 3.93
C GLN A 39 3.56 -6.90 4.72
N GLN A 40 3.56 -8.18 5.13
CA GLN A 40 2.47 -8.75 5.92
C GLN A 40 2.31 -8.07 7.28
N ILE A 41 3.42 -7.73 7.94
CA ILE A 41 3.43 -7.03 9.23
C ILE A 41 2.84 -5.64 9.08
N LEU A 42 3.32 -4.87 8.10
CA LEU A 42 2.86 -3.51 7.82
C LEU A 42 1.38 -3.49 7.46
N LEU A 43 0.94 -4.35 6.54
CA LEU A 43 -0.48 -4.44 6.16
C LEU A 43 -1.38 -4.73 7.37
N ALA A 44 -0.98 -5.67 8.23
CA ALA A 44 -1.73 -5.98 9.44
C ALA A 44 -1.76 -4.82 10.45
N ARG A 45 -0.69 -4.02 10.55
CA ARG A 45 -0.62 -2.81 11.39
C ARG A 45 -1.49 -1.69 10.82
N PHE A 46 -1.46 -1.49 9.51
CA PHE A 46 -2.28 -0.48 8.83
C PHE A 46 -3.77 -0.80 8.93
N ASP A 47 -4.17 -2.03 8.63
CA ASP A 47 -5.57 -2.45 8.76
C ASP A 47 -6.07 -2.36 10.21
N GLU A 48 -5.20 -2.62 11.19
CA GLU A 48 -5.51 -2.43 12.61
C GLU A 48 -5.77 -0.95 12.93
N ALA A 49 -4.88 -0.06 12.51
CA ALA A 49 -5.00 1.38 12.74
C ALA A 49 -6.19 2.01 12.02
N LEU A 50 -6.55 1.48 10.85
CA LEU A 50 -7.65 1.97 10.01
C LEU A 50 -9.02 1.38 10.39
N ARG A 51 -9.04 0.36 11.24
CA ARG A 51 -10.27 -0.32 11.68
C ARG A 51 -11.34 0.62 12.28
N PRO A 52 -11.01 1.65 13.10
CA PRO A 52 -12.00 2.58 13.63
C PRO A 52 -12.81 3.30 12.55
N HIS A 53 -12.23 3.47 11.36
CA HIS A 53 -12.87 4.08 10.20
C HIS A 53 -13.51 3.05 9.24
N ALA A 54 -13.63 1.79 9.65
CA ALA A 54 -14.08 0.67 8.81
C ALA A 54 -13.28 0.51 7.50
N LEU A 55 -12.02 0.97 7.48
CA LEU A 55 -11.13 0.93 6.33
C LEU A 55 -10.15 -0.24 6.41
N THR A 56 -9.72 -0.68 5.22
CA THR A 56 -8.48 -1.43 5.02
C THR A 56 -7.48 -0.51 4.35
N PHE A 57 -6.18 -0.83 4.39
CA PHE A 57 -5.15 -0.02 3.75
C PHE A 57 -5.45 0.23 2.27
N ALA A 58 -5.84 -0.80 1.52
CA ALA A 58 -6.21 -0.65 0.11
C ALA A 58 -7.40 0.30 -0.14
N ARG A 59 -8.35 0.43 0.81
CA ARG A 59 -9.48 1.38 0.68
C ARG A 59 -9.07 2.79 1.08
N TYR A 60 -8.20 2.91 2.09
CA TYR A 60 -7.56 4.16 2.45
C TYR A 60 -6.75 4.74 1.28
N GLU A 61 -5.96 3.93 0.58
CA GLU A 61 -5.18 4.37 -0.59
C GLU A 61 -6.06 4.94 -1.72
N VAL A 62 -7.26 4.38 -1.93
CA VAL A 62 -8.24 4.95 -2.86
C VAL A 62 -8.66 6.35 -2.44
N LEU A 63 -8.96 6.56 -1.15
CA LEU A 63 -9.40 7.86 -0.65
C LEU A 63 -8.27 8.90 -0.70
N VAL A 64 -7.03 8.52 -0.38
CA VAL A 64 -5.85 9.37 -0.53
C VAL A 64 -5.64 9.75 -1.99
N LEU A 65 -5.72 8.79 -2.91
CA LEU A 65 -5.56 9.04 -4.34
C LEU A 65 -6.64 10.02 -4.87
N LEU A 66 -7.89 9.86 -4.44
CA LEU A 66 -8.95 10.79 -4.80
C LEU A 66 -8.72 12.17 -4.19
N THR A 67 -8.23 12.24 -2.95
CA THR A 67 -7.92 13.49 -2.25
C THR A 67 -6.85 14.31 -2.97
N PHE A 68 -5.79 13.65 -3.46
CA PHE A 68 -4.73 14.31 -4.24
C PHE A 68 -5.08 14.56 -5.72
N SER A 69 -6.21 14.04 -6.20
CA SER A 69 -6.67 14.36 -7.55
C SER A 69 -7.18 15.80 -7.62
N ARG A 70 -6.92 16.48 -8.75
CA ARG A 70 -7.28 17.90 -8.94
C ARG A 70 -8.76 18.20 -8.69
N THR A 71 -9.64 17.25 -8.95
CA THR A 71 -11.10 17.41 -8.88
C THR A 71 -11.75 16.62 -7.76
N GLY A 72 -10.98 15.81 -7.00
CA GLY A 72 -11.55 14.86 -6.04
C GLY A 72 -12.21 13.63 -6.69
N GLU A 73 -12.08 13.45 -8.01
CA GLU A 73 -12.74 12.36 -8.73
C GLU A 73 -11.84 11.78 -9.83
N LEU A 74 -11.93 10.46 -10.02
CA LEU A 74 -11.17 9.73 -11.03
C LEU A 74 -12.00 8.61 -11.67
N PRO A 75 -11.77 8.29 -12.96
CA PRO A 75 -12.32 7.07 -13.55
C PRO A 75 -11.79 5.82 -12.84
N LEU A 76 -12.64 4.81 -12.64
CA LEU A 76 -12.25 3.56 -11.96
C LEU A 76 -11.03 2.88 -12.63
N LYS A 77 -10.94 2.95 -13.97
CA LYS A 77 -9.78 2.44 -14.71
C LYS A 77 -8.48 3.13 -14.29
N VAL A 78 -8.51 4.44 -14.09
CA VAL A 78 -7.34 5.23 -13.67
C VAL A 78 -6.95 4.88 -12.23
N ILE A 79 -7.93 4.67 -11.35
CA ILE A 79 -7.68 4.22 -9.97
C ILE A 79 -6.96 2.87 -9.97
N GLY A 80 -7.43 1.90 -10.76
CA GLY A 80 -6.79 0.59 -10.87
C GLY A 80 -5.35 0.65 -11.38
N SER A 81 -5.10 1.46 -12.42
CA SER A 81 -3.75 1.67 -12.94
C SER A 81 -2.82 2.36 -11.94
N ARG A 82 -3.30 3.33 -11.16
CA ARG A 82 -2.45 4.08 -10.21
C ARG A 82 -2.14 3.31 -8.94
N LEU A 83 -3.08 2.47 -8.49
CA LEU A 83 -2.92 1.65 -7.29
C LEU A 83 -2.34 0.25 -7.60
N MET A 84 -2.02 -0.04 -8.87
CA MET A 84 -1.48 -1.33 -9.32
C MET A 84 -2.33 -2.54 -8.88
N VAL A 85 -3.65 -2.37 -8.85
CA VAL A 85 -4.60 -3.42 -8.44
C VAL A 85 -5.49 -3.83 -9.60
N HIS A 86 -5.88 -5.11 -9.61
CA HIS A 86 -6.79 -5.66 -10.61
C HIS A 86 -8.15 -4.91 -10.62
N PRO A 87 -8.78 -4.67 -11.79
CA PRO A 87 -10.05 -3.93 -11.89
C PRO A 87 -11.18 -4.44 -10.98
N THR A 88 -11.29 -5.76 -10.78
CA THR A 88 -12.26 -6.36 -9.86
C THR A 88 -12.04 -5.91 -8.42
N SER A 89 -10.78 -5.79 -8.00
CA SER A 89 -10.42 -5.31 -6.65
C SER A 89 -10.81 -3.85 -6.47
N VAL A 90 -10.60 -3.01 -7.51
CA VAL A 90 -11.03 -1.60 -7.51
C VAL A 90 -12.54 -1.50 -7.35
N THR A 91 -13.29 -2.26 -8.15
CA THR A 91 -14.77 -2.21 -8.12
C THR A 91 -15.30 -2.54 -6.73
N ASN A 92 -14.83 -3.64 -6.14
CA ASN A 92 -15.20 -4.04 -4.79
C ASN A 92 -14.77 -3.01 -3.71
N ALA A 93 -13.62 -2.36 -3.87
CA ALA A 93 -13.18 -1.32 -2.96
C ALA A 93 -14.12 -0.09 -3.04
N ILE A 94 -14.45 0.34 -4.25
CA ILE A 94 -15.39 1.46 -4.48
C ILE A 94 -16.78 1.14 -3.94
N ASP A 95 -17.32 -0.06 -4.17
CA ASP A 95 -18.64 -0.45 -3.63
C ASP A 95 -18.70 -0.30 -2.11
N ARG A 96 -17.64 -0.73 -1.41
CA ARG A 96 -17.54 -0.63 0.05
C ARG A 96 -17.40 0.83 0.52
N LEU A 97 -16.65 1.65 -0.22
CA LEU A 97 -16.49 3.07 0.09
C LEU A 97 -17.77 3.86 -0.15
N VAL A 98 -18.55 3.48 -1.17
CA VAL A 98 -19.90 4.04 -1.43
C VAL A 98 -20.86 3.65 -0.31
N ALA A 99 -20.88 2.36 0.08
CA ALA A 99 -21.72 1.91 1.19
C ALA A 99 -21.39 2.60 2.52
N ALA A 100 -20.12 3.01 2.71
CA ALA A 100 -19.67 3.78 3.86
C ALA A 100 -19.91 5.30 3.74
N GLY A 101 -20.36 5.79 2.59
CA GLY A 101 -20.58 7.23 2.35
C GLY A 101 -19.31 8.05 2.13
N TYR A 102 -18.18 7.41 1.87
CA TYR A 102 -16.89 8.09 1.64
C TYR A 102 -16.66 8.49 0.18
N VAL A 103 -17.35 7.81 -0.74
CA VAL A 103 -17.23 8.00 -2.18
C VAL A 103 -18.60 7.94 -2.83
N ASP A 104 -18.84 8.76 -3.84
CA ASP A 104 -19.99 8.66 -4.74
C ASP A 104 -19.56 8.10 -6.10
N ARG A 105 -20.49 7.41 -6.78
CA ARG A 105 -20.35 7.08 -8.20
C ARG A 105 -21.06 8.11 -9.06
N ARG A 106 -20.38 8.60 -10.09
CA ARG A 106 -20.94 9.54 -11.06
C ARG A 106 -20.78 9.02 -12.49
N PRO A 107 -21.73 9.29 -13.39
CA PRO A 107 -21.52 9.07 -14.82
C PRO A 107 -20.30 9.86 -15.29
N ASN A 108 -19.46 9.26 -16.13
CA ASN A 108 -18.34 9.96 -16.74
C ASN A 108 -18.84 10.77 -17.95
N PRO A 109 -18.80 12.11 -17.94
CA PRO A 109 -19.28 12.90 -19.08
C PRO A 109 -18.39 12.76 -20.33
N ALA A 110 -17.13 12.33 -20.16
CA ALA A 110 -16.19 12.13 -21.27
C ALA A 110 -16.31 10.73 -21.92
N ASP A 111 -16.98 9.78 -21.26
CA ASP A 111 -17.17 8.43 -21.74
C ASP A 111 -18.57 7.96 -21.33
N GLY A 112 -19.49 7.87 -22.29
CA GLY A 112 -20.91 7.59 -22.03
C GLY A 112 -21.21 6.25 -21.32
N ARG A 113 -20.22 5.38 -21.11
CA ARG A 113 -20.35 4.15 -20.29
C ARG A 113 -19.41 4.11 -19.09
N GLY A 114 -18.58 5.13 -18.91
CA GLY A 114 -17.60 5.21 -17.83
C GLY A 114 -18.23 5.64 -16.50
N VAL A 115 -17.63 5.21 -15.40
CA VAL A 115 -17.99 5.62 -14.04
C VAL A 115 -16.80 6.33 -13.40
N LEU A 116 -17.07 7.47 -12.79
CA LEU A 116 -16.17 8.18 -11.90
C LEU A 116 -16.45 7.79 -10.45
N ALA A 117 -15.40 7.65 -9.66
CA ALA A 117 -15.49 7.68 -8.22
C ALA A 117 -15.11 9.09 -7.76
N ALA A 118 -15.97 9.71 -6.94
CA ALA A 118 -15.76 11.05 -6.39
C ALA A 118 -15.73 10.96 -4.87
N ILE A 119 -14.70 11.50 -4.22
CA ILE A 119 -14.63 11.54 -2.75
C ILE A 119 -15.66 12.53 -2.21
N THR A 120 -16.38 12.12 -1.15
CA THR A 120 -17.33 12.98 -0.45
C THR A 120 -16.62 13.84 0.60
N ASP A 121 -17.29 14.86 1.14
CA ASP A 121 -16.75 15.64 2.27
C ASP A 121 -16.52 14.75 3.50
N HIS A 122 -17.39 13.76 3.71
CA HIS A 122 -17.20 12.77 4.76
C HIS A 122 -15.96 11.91 4.50
N GLY A 123 -15.74 11.48 3.26
CA GLY A 123 -14.53 10.75 2.87
C GLY A 123 -13.26 11.56 3.10
N ARG A 124 -13.28 12.88 2.86
CA ARG A 124 -12.13 13.77 3.12
C ARG A 124 -11.80 13.87 4.61
N ALA A 125 -12.80 14.10 5.46
CA ALA A 125 -12.61 14.11 6.91
C ALA A 125 -12.02 12.77 7.41
N VAL A 126 -12.51 11.64 6.89
CA VAL A 126 -11.99 10.31 7.24
C VAL A 126 -10.54 10.11 6.77
N VAL A 127 -10.14 10.67 5.63
CA VAL A 127 -8.73 10.62 5.18
C VAL A 127 -7.82 11.34 6.16
N GLU A 128 -8.22 12.51 6.66
CA GLU A 128 -7.42 13.27 7.63
C GLU A 128 -7.20 12.46 8.92
N GLU A 129 -8.27 11.90 9.49
CA GLU A 129 -8.19 11.07 10.70
C GLU A 129 -7.39 9.79 10.47
N ALA A 130 -7.64 9.09 9.37
CA ALA A 130 -6.94 7.86 9.00
C ALA A 130 -5.45 8.10 8.75
N THR A 131 -5.10 9.20 8.09
CA THR A 131 -3.70 9.58 7.85
C THR A 131 -3.01 9.89 9.16
N ALA A 132 -3.64 10.66 10.05
CA ALA A 132 -3.10 10.96 11.37
C ALA A 132 -2.85 9.68 12.18
N ALA A 133 -3.74 8.69 12.10
CA ALA A 133 -3.53 7.39 12.73
C ALA A 133 -2.30 6.68 12.17
N LEU A 134 -2.14 6.60 10.84
CA LEU A 134 -0.99 5.98 10.19
C LEU A 134 0.34 6.70 10.45
N THR A 135 0.32 8.03 10.49
CA THR A 135 1.50 8.85 10.84
C THR A 135 1.88 8.65 12.30
N ALA A 136 0.92 8.56 13.22
CA ALA A 136 1.19 8.35 14.64
C ALA A 136 1.82 6.98 14.96
N LEU A 137 1.76 6.02 14.04
CA LEU A 137 2.48 4.75 14.14
C LEU A 137 3.75 4.70 13.28
N ASP A 138 4.18 5.85 12.74
CA ASP A 138 5.33 6.01 11.83
C ASP A 138 5.29 5.01 10.67
N PHE A 139 4.09 4.79 10.12
CA PHE A 139 3.85 3.75 9.11
C PHE A 139 4.44 2.38 9.46
N GLY A 140 4.50 2.06 10.76
CA GLY A 140 4.95 0.77 11.28
C GLY A 140 6.45 0.60 11.29
N LEU A 141 7.21 1.67 11.06
CA LEU A 141 8.67 1.68 10.94
C LEU A 141 9.36 2.60 11.96
N GLY A 142 8.66 3.10 12.97
CA GLY A 142 9.23 4.03 13.97
C GLY A 142 10.41 3.49 14.81
N ASP A 143 10.70 2.19 14.75
CA ASP A 143 11.88 1.58 15.37
C ASP A 143 13.14 1.67 14.47
N VAL A 144 13.01 2.17 13.23
CA VAL A 144 14.08 2.26 12.23
C VAL A 144 14.57 3.71 12.15
N PRO A 145 15.87 3.99 12.31
CA PRO A 145 16.44 5.32 12.12
C PRO A 145 16.24 5.89 10.71
N ASP A 146 16.17 7.22 10.59
CA ASP A 146 15.92 7.91 9.31
C ASP A 146 16.95 7.57 8.21
N ASP A 147 18.23 7.43 8.56
CA ASP A 147 19.29 7.08 7.61
C ASP A 147 19.18 5.62 7.11
N GLU A 148 18.67 4.73 7.95
CA GLU A 148 18.33 3.36 7.56
C GLU A 148 17.08 3.31 6.68
N LEU A 149 16.09 4.17 6.92
CA LEU A 149 14.90 4.32 6.07
C LEU A 149 15.27 4.81 4.67
N ASP A 150 16.14 5.82 4.56
CA ASP A 150 16.66 6.31 3.28
C ASP A 150 17.42 5.20 2.53
N THR A 151 18.25 4.44 3.25
CA THR A 151 18.97 3.30 2.69
C THR A 151 18.00 2.22 2.19
N LEU A 152 16.98 1.89 2.98
CA LEU A 152 15.95 0.92 2.61
C LEU A 152 15.17 1.38 1.37
N PHE A 153 14.77 2.65 1.32
CA PHE A 153 14.09 3.23 0.17
C PHE A 153 14.93 3.09 -1.11
N ALA A 154 16.21 3.45 -1.07
CA ALA A 154 17.11 3.34 -2.22
C ALA A 154 17.30 1.88 -2.69
N ILE A 155 17.39 0.93 -1.75
CA ILE A 155 17.50 -0.50 -2.08
C ILE A 155 16.23 -0.99 -2.78
N LEU A 156 15.05 -0.68 -2.25
CA LEU A 156 13.76 -1.09 -2.81
C LEU A 156 13.47 -0.39 -4.14
N GLU A 157 13.86 0.87 -4.30
CA GLU A 157 13.76 1.59 -5.56
C GLU A 157 14.55 0.89 -6.67
N ARG A 158 15.79 0.46 -6.39
CA ARG A 158 16.59 -0.30 -7.38
C ARG A 158 15.89 -1.59 -7.81
N VAL A 159 15.21 -2.28 -6.89
CA VAL A 159 14.42 -3.49 -7.23
C VAL A 159 13.24 -3.12 -8.13
N ARG A 160 12.48 -2.06 -7.80
CA ARG A 160 11.34 -1.56 -8.59
C ARG A 160 11.77 -1.14 -10.00
N ARG A 161 12.86 -0.36 -10.13
CA ARG A 161 13.44 0.04 -11.42
C ARG A 161 13.90 -1.18 -12.24
N GLY A 162 14.58 -2.13 -11.60
CA GLY A 162 14.99 -3.38 -12.27
C GLY A 162 13.83 -4.23 -12.78
N ALA A 163 12.63 -4.08 -12.20
CA ALA A 163 11.40 -4.72 -12.65
C ALA A 163 10.62 -3.90 -13.71
N GLY A 164 11.09 -2.70 -14.07
CA GLY A 164 10.40 -1.79 -14.99
C GLY A 164 9.19 -1.07 -14.39
N ASP A 165 9.07 -1.02 -13.06
CA ASP A 165 7.97 -0.36 -12.34
C ASP A 165 8.00 1.17 -12.47
N VAL A 166 9.20 1.72 -12.68
CA VAL A 166 9.44 3.15 -12.90
C VAL A 166 10.19 3.29 -14.23
N ALA A 167 9.70 4.14 -15.12
CA ALA A 167 10.40 4.44 -16.38
C ALA A 167 11.76 5.10 -16.09
N ASP A 168 12.77 4.81 -16.91
CA ASP A 168 14.15 5.29 -16.71
C ASP A 168 14.26 6.83 -16.73
N ASP A 169 13.28 7.52 -17.31
CA ASP A 169 13.16 8.97 -17.46
C ASP A 169 12.18 9.63 -16.48
N ALA A 170 11.65 8.91 -15.49
CA ALA A 170 10.78 9.49 -14.47
C ALA A 170 11.59 10.40 -13.53
N THR A 171 11.54 11.72 -13.76
CA THR A 171 12.03 12.74 -12.82
C THR A 171 11.22 12.68 -11.52
N PRO A 172 11.85 12.86 -10.34
CA PRO A 172 11.09 13.12 -9.12
C PRO A 172 10.12 14.28 -9.37
N ALA A 173 8.84 14.10 -9.04
CA ALA A 173 7.92 15.21 -9.06
C ALA A 173 8.34 16.19 -7.96
N ASP A 174 8.70 17.42 -8.35
CA ASP A 174 8.87 18.57 -7.45
C ASP A 174 7.59 18.84 -6.64
#